data_AF-A0A0K1P4L4-F1
#
_entry.id   AF-A0A0K1P4L4-F1
#
_cell.length_a   1.000
_cell.length_b   1.000
_cell.length_c   1.000
_cell.angle_alpha   90.00
_cell.angle_beta   90.00
_cell.angle_gamma   90.00
#
_symmetry.space_group_name_H-M   'P 1'
#
loop_
_entity.id
_entity.type
_entity.pdbx_description
1 polymer ?
#
loop_
_entity_poly.entity_id
_entity_poly.type
_entity_poly.pdbx_seq_one_letter_code
_entity_poly.pdbx_strand_id
1 'polypeptide(L)'
;TDKDLSDLVSEMEMMKMIGKHKNIINLLGACTQDGPLYVLVEYASKGNLREYLRARRPPGMDYSFDTCKIPNETLTFKDLVSCAYQVARGMEYLASKK
;
A
#
# COMPACT_ATOMS: atom_id res chain seq x y z
N THR A 1 10.69 3.26 -20.51
CA THR A 1 11.00 2.32 -21.62
C THR A 1 9.72 1.59 -22.01
N ASP A 2 9.64 0.98 -23.19
CA ASP A 2 8.42 0.25 -23.63
C ASP A 2 7.97 -0.84 -22.66
N LYS A 3 8.93 -1.42 -21.93
CA LYS A 3 8.68 -2.37 -20.85
C LYS A 3 7.89 -1.76 -19.69
N ASP A 4 8.28 -0.59 -19.20
CA ASP A 4 7.58 0.07 -18.08
C ASP A 4 6.13 0.39 -18.44
N LEU A 5 5.87 0.74 -19.71
CA LEU A 5 4.51 0.96 -20.21
C LEU A 5 3.70 -0.35 -20.26
N SER A 6 4.30 -1.43 -20.76
CA SER A 6 3.66 -2.75 -20.78
C SER A 6 3.34 -3.25 -19.36
N ASP A 7 4.26 -3.06 -18.42
CA ASP A 7 4.08 -3.45 -17.02
C ASP A 7 2.93 -2.64 -16.39
N LEU A 8 2.88 -1.33 -16.64
CA LEU A 8 1.80 -0.46 -16.15
C LEU A 8 0.42 -0.84 -16.73
N VAL A 9 0.36 -1.18 -18.03
CA VAL A 9 -0.88 -1.67 -18.65
C VAL A 9 -1.32 -2.99 -18.01
N SER A 10 -0.37 -3.90 -17.78
CA SER A 10 -0.65 -5.20 -17.15
C SER A 10 -1.16 -5.05 -15.71
N GLU A 11 -0.57 -4.15 -14.94
CA GLU A 11 -1.03 -3.81 -13.58
C GLU A 11 -2.45 -3.22 -13.60
N MET A 12 -2.73 -2.28 -14.51
CA MET A 12 -4.06 -1.70 -14.65
C MET A 12 -5.13 -2.75 -14.95
N GLU A 13 -4.88 -3.65 -15.92
CA GLU A 13 -5.83 -4.72 -16.26
C GLU A 13 -6.01 -5.71 -15.10
N MET A 14 -4.93 -6.05 -14.39
CA MET A 14 -5.01 -6.91 -13.19
C MET A 14 -5.91 -6.29 -12.12
N MET A 15 -5.78 -4.98 -11.85
CA MET A 15 -6.61 -4.28 -10.86
C MET A 15 -8.09 -4.21 -11.26
N LYS A 16 -8.40 -4.12 -12.56
CA LYS A 16 -9.80 -4.21 -13.04
C LYS A 16 -10.41 -5.58 -12.76
N MET A 17 -9.65 -6.65 -13.05
CA MET A 17 -10.12 -8.04 -12.94
C MET A 17 -10.34 -8.49 -11.49
N ILE A 18 -9.45 -8.09 -10.58
CA ILE A 18 -9.52 -8.48 -9.16
C ILE A 18 -10.79 -7.96 -8.49
N GLY A 19 -11.27 -6.78 -8.90
CA GLY A 19 -12.42 -6.11 -8.29
C GLY A 19 -12.05 -5.34 -7.03
N LYS A 20 -13.06 -5.04 -6.18
CA LYS A 20 -12.89 -4.17 -5.01
C LYS A 20 -12.82 -4.93 -3.70
N HIS A 21 -11.88 -4.55 -2.83
CA HIS A 21 -11.78 -5.03 -1.46
C HIS A 21 -11.20 -3.98 -0.52
N LYS A 22 -11.66 -3.95 0.74
CA LYS A 22 -11.26 -2.93 1.73
C LYS A 22 -9.76 -2.95 2.07
N ASN A 23 -9.10 -4.09 1.94
CA ASN A 23 -7.69 -4.28 2.27
C ASN A 23 -6.77 -4.32 1.05
N ILE A 24 -7.22 -3.82 -0.10
CA ILE A 24 -6.46 -3.67 -1.35
C ILE A 24 -6.65 -2.24 -1.83
N ILE A 25 -5.59 -1.62 -2.37
CA ILE A 25 -5.71 -0.31 -3.02
C ILE A 25 -6.52 -0.49 -4.30
N ASN A 26 -7.68 0.14 -4.36
CA ASN A 26 -8.62 -0.08 -5.47
C ASN A 26 -8.34 0.89 -6.64
N LEU A 27 -8.60 0.41 -7.86
CA LEU A 27 -8.62 1.24 -9.05
C LEU A 27 -9.84 2.15 -9.02
N LEU A 28 -9.62 3.44 -9.29
CA LEU A 28 -10.65 4.47 -9.42
C LEU A 28 -10.98 4.75 -10.89
N GLY A 29 -9.98 4.71 -11.77
CA GLY A 29 -10.14 4.95 -13.20
C GLY A 29 -8.80 4.97 -13.94
N ALA A 30 -8.83 5.28 -15.23
CA ALA A 30 -7.63 5.44 -16.03
C ALA A 30 -7.85 6.45 -17.18
N CYS A 31 -6.80 7.19 -17.53
CA CYS A 31 -6.74 7.99 -18.76
C CYS A 31 -5.93 7.19 -19.79
N THR A 32 -6.59 6.72 -20.84
CA THR A 32 -5.98 5.84 -21.86
C THR A 32 -6.01 6.40 -23.27
N GLN A 33 -6.73 7.51 -23.48
CA GLN A 33 -6.91 8.13 -24.79
C GLN A 33 -6.27 9.53 -24.79
N ASP A 34 -5.77 9.93 -25.95
CA ASP A 34 -5.30 11.29 -26.23
C ASP A 34 -4.30 11.84 -25.19
N GLY A 35 -3.32 11.03 -24.79
CA GLY A 35 -2.30 11.41 -23.81
C GLY A 35 -1.49 10.25 -23.26
N PRO A 36 -0.61 10.51 -22.28
CA PRO A 36 0.08 9.46 -21.54
C PRO A 36 -0.90 8.64 -20.71
N LEU A 37 -0.57 7.36 -20.50
CA LEU A 37 -1.35 6.47 -19.65
C LEU A 37 -1.29 6.96 -18.19
N TYR A 38 -2.46 7.26 -17.61
CA TYR A 38 -2.60 7.48 -16.17
C TYR A 38 -3.50 6.42 -15.55
N VAL A 39 -3.04 5.84 -14.45
CA VAL A 39 -3.81 4.88 -13.64
C VAL A 39 -4.16 5.55 -12.32
N LEU A 40 -5.45 5.77 -12.07
CA LEU A 40 -5.94 6.46 -10.88
C LEU A 40 -6.34 5.44 -9.82
N VAL A 41 -5.73 5.51 -8.64
CA VAL A 41 -5.95 4.58 -7.53
C VAL A 41 -6.26 5.33 -6.24
N GLU A 42 -6.76 4.61 -5.23
CA GLU A 42 -6.98 5.19 -3.90
C GLU A 42 -5.71 5.75 -3.28
N TYR A 43 -5.81 6.93 -2.67
CA TYR A 43 -4.69 7.56 -1.98
C TYR A 43 -4.61 7.12 -0.52
N ALA A 44 -3.49 6.48 -0.15
CA ALA A 44 -3.17 6.12 1.23
C ALA A 44 -2.37 7.24 1.92
N SER A 45 -3.07 8.13 2.64
CA SER A 45 -2.48 9.34 3.25
C SER A 45 -1.35 9.12 4.25
N LYS A 46 -1.24 7.91 4.81
CA LYS A 46 -0.20 7.52 5.77
C LYS A 46 1.01 6.80 5.13
N GLY A 47 1.05 6.72 3.80
CA GLY A 47 2.14 6.10 3.05
C GLY A 47 2.21 4.58 3.21
N ASN A 48 3.40 4.02 2.97
CA ASN A 48 3.62 2.58 3.06
C ASN A 48 3.79 2.09 4.51
N LEU A 49 3.49 0.81 4.74
CA LEU A 49 3.51 0.22 6.09
C LEU A 49 4.91 0.22 6.72
N ARG A 50 5.98 0.07 5.94
CA ARG A 50 7.36 0.03 6.46
C ARG A 50 7.72 1.34 7.15
N GLU A 51 7.50 2.46 6.48
CA GLU A 51 7.78 3.79 7.03
C GLU A 51 6.77 4.17 8.12
N TYR A 52 5.51 3.75 7.98
CA TYR A 52 4.48 3.91 9.02
C TYR A 52 4.89 3.26 10.36
N LEU A 53 5.45 2.04 10.31
CA LEU A 53 5.94 1.31 11.48
C LEU A 53 7.23 1.92 12.04
N ARG A 54 8.18 2.30 11.16
CA ARG A 54 9.45 2.92 11.57
C ARG A 54 9.23 4.23 12.32
N ALA A 55 8.35 5.09 11.83
CA ALA A 55 8.01 6.36 12.47
C ALA A 55 7.37 6.23 13.86
N ARG A 56 6.96 5.02 14.26
CA ARG A 56 6.29 4.72 15.54
C ARG A 56 7.09 3.76 16.43
N ARG A 57 8.38 3.54 16.12
CA ARG A 57 9.28 2.78 16.99
C ARG A 57 9.54 3.54 18.29
N PRO A 58 9.68 2.86 19.43
CA PRO A 58 10.11 3.50 20.67
C PRO A 58 11.47 4.19 20.48
N PRO A 59 11.70 5.35 21.11
CA PRO A 59 12.99 6.03 21.06
C PRO A 59 14.12 5.11 21.55
N GLY A 60 15.27 5.12 20.86
CA GLY A 60 16.48 4.40 21.30
C GLY A 60 16.55 2.93 20.86
N MET A 61 15.66 2.47 19.96
CA MET A 61 15.76 1.13 19.34
C MET A 61 16.59 1.11 18.05
N ASP A 62 17.04 2.27 17.58
CA ASP A 62 17.71 2.48 16.31
C ASP A 62 19.11 3.10 16.51
N TYR A 63 20.15 2.41 16.01
CA TYR A 63 21.54 2.91 16.00
C TYR A 63 21.80 3.99 14.92
N SER A 64 20.76 4.46 14.24
CA SER A 64 20.85 5.54 13.26
C SER A 64 20.72 6.89 13.95
N PHE A 65 21.67 7.80 13.68
CA PHE A 65 21.75 9.17 14.23
C PHE A 65 20.53 10.09 13.94
N ASP A 66 19.49 9.62 13.26
CA ASP A 66 18.42 10.43 12.68
C ASP A 66 17.16 10.64 13.55
N THR A 67 17.04 10.03 14.74
CA THR A 67 15.75 9.98 15.46
C THR A 67 15.80 10.55 16.88
N CYS A 68 15.95 11.89 16.97
CA CYS A 68 15.45 12.67 18.12
C CYS A 68 13.93 12.94 18.03
N LYS A 69 13.21 12.30 17.09
CA LYS A 69 11.77 12.50 16.92
C LYS A 69 11.01 11.55 17.83
N ILE A 70 10.46 12.09 18.92
CA ILE A 70 9.50 11.39 19.76
C ILE A 70 8.28 11.07 18.88
N PRO A 71 7.89 9.80 18.74
CA PRO A 71 6.70 9.45 17.97
C PRO A 71 5.46 10.12 18.58
N ASN A 72 4.68 10.82 17.77
CA ASN A 72 3.37 11.36 18.20
C ASN A 72 2.36 10.25 18.54
N GLU A 73 2.59 9.04 18.03
CA GLU A 73 1.74 7.87 18.23
C GLU A 73 2.64 6.63 18.37
N THR A 74 2.32 5.75 19.32
CA THR A 74 2.95 4.42 19.46
C THR A 74 1.97 3.34 19.04
N LEU A 75 2.47 2.21 18.52
CA LEU A 75 1.63 1.07 18.17
C LEU A 75 1.57 0.06 19.31
N THR A 76 0.37 -0.40 19.64
CA THR A 76 0.16 -1.49 20.60
C THR A 76 0.33 -2.85 19.91
N PHE A 77 0.47 -3.92 20.70
CA PHE A 77 0.45 -5.28 20.17
C PHE A 77 -0.83 -5.59 19.37
N LYS A 78 -1.98 -5.10 19.86
CA LYS A 78 -3.28 -5.26 19.18
C LYS A 78 -3.28 -4.60 17.80
N ASP A 79 -2.65 -3.44 17.65
CA ASP A 79 -2.55 -2.74 16.37
C ASP A 79 -1.71 -3.54 15.37
N LEU A 80 -0.58 -4.10 15.82
CA LEU A 80 0.29 -4.94 14.98
C LEU A 80 -0.42 -6.21 14.51
N VAL A 81 -1.15 -6.88 15.42
CA VAL A 81 -1.97 -8.05 15.07
C VAL A 81 -3.09 -7.65 14.11
N SER A 82 -3.72 -6.49 14.31
CA SER A 82 -4.74 -5.96 13.41
C SER A 82 -4.19 -5.67 12.01
N CYS A 83 -2.98 -5.11 11.89
CA CYS A 83 -2.31 -4.92 10.61
C CYS A 83 -2.10 -6.26 9.89
N ALA A 84 -1.56 -7.26 10.58
CA ALA A 84 -1.34 -8.60 10.02
C ALA A 84 -2.65 -9.24 9.55
N TYR A 85 -3.70 -9.16 10.39
CA TYR A 85 -5.03 -9.68 10.06
C TYR A 85 -5.64 -9.01 8.82
N GLN A 86 -5.54 -7.67 8.73
CA GLN A 86 -6.06 -6.92 7.59
C GLN A 86 -5.32 -7.25 6.28
N VAL A 87 -3.99 -7.39 6.33
CA VAL A 87 -3.20 -7.85 5.18
C VAL A 87 -3.61 -9.27 4.80
N ALA A 88 -3.74 -10.18 5.76
CA ALA A 88 -4.15 -11.56 5.51
C ALA A 88 -5.51 -11.65 4.81
N ARG A 89 -6.50 -10.84 5.24
CA ARG A 89 -7.80 -10.76 4.57
C ARG A 89 -7.72 -10.22 3.14
N GLY A 90 -6.87 -9.23 2.90
CA GLY A 90 -6.58 -8.76 1.54
C GLY A 90 -6.03 -9.88 0.67
N MET A 91 -5.08 -10.65 1.20
CA MET A 91 -4.49 -11.78 0.48
C MET A 91 -5.45 -12.95 0.28
N GLU A 92 -6.31 -13.25 1.25
CA GLU A 92 -7.39 -14.24 1.12
C GLU A 92 -8.34 -13.85 -0.03
N TYR A 93 -8.74 -12.57 -0.09
CA TYR A 93 -9.53 -12.06 -1.20
C TYR A 93 -8.82 -12.25 -2.54
N LEU A 94 -7.55 -11.81 -2.66
CA LEU A 94 -6.78 -11.98 -3.89
C LEU A 94 -6.66 -13.46 -4.30
N ALA A 95 -6.45 -14.36 -3.35
CA ALA A 95 -6.37 -15.80 -3.60
C ALA A 95 -7.68 -16.38 -4.15
N SER A 96 -8.83 -15.84 -3.73
CA SER A 96 -10.16 -16.20 -4.25
C SER A 96 -10.47 -15.64 -5.64
N LYS A 97 -9.63 -14.75 -6.17
CA LYS A 97 -9.77 -14.13 -7.51
C LYS A 97 -8.88 -14.78 -8.56
N LYS A 98 -8.42 -16.00 -8.29
CA LYS A 98 -7.75 -16.87 -9.27
C LYS A 98 -8.75 -17.47 -10.24
#